data_AF-A0A061HZ29-F1
#
_entry.id   AF-A0A061HZ29-F1
#
_cell.length_a   1.000
_cell.length_b   1.000
_cell.length_c   1.000
_cell.angle_alpha   90.00
_cell.angle_beta   90.00
_cell.angle_gamma   90.00
#
_symmetry.space_group_name_H-M   'P 1'
#
loop_
_entity.id
_entity.type
_entity.pdbx_description
1 polymer ?
#
loop_
_entity_poly.entity_id
_entity_poly.type
_entity_poly.pdbx_seq_one_letter_code
_entity_poly.pdbx_strand_id
1 'polypeptide(L)'
;MASMNLGVLSEGSCSEDELLEKCIQCFDSAGSLRRGDHILKMVLTMHSWYQEAAKDAQELRQLQICYLVRYWLTHHPEAVRQEPHLEEVISRFWATVAQEGNLAQKSLRDASNLLSPRGPGPPPLMSSPGLSKKRKVSLLFDHLETQELAQHLTYLEFRSFQAITPQDLRGYVLQGSVRGCPALEGSVGLSNSVSRWVQVMVLSRPGPVQRAQVLDKFIHVAQ
;
A
#
# COMPACT_ATOMS: atom_id res chain seq x y z
N MET A 1 -23.33 -19.06 10.03
CA MET A 1 -22.54 -18.09 10.82
C MET A 1 -21.32 -18.81 11.36
N ALA A 2 -20.13 -18.54 10.82
CA ALA A 2 -18.90 -19.13 11.36
C ALA A 2 -18.51 -18.36 12.62
N SER A 3 -18.70 -18.97 13.78
CA SER A 3 -18.23 -18.43 15.06
C SER A 3 -16.71 -18.53 15.09
N MET A 4 -16.02 -17.40 14.92
CA MET A 4 -14.57 -17.32 15.15
C MET A 4 -14.32 -17.47 16.65
N ASN A 5 -13.79 -18.62 17.05
CA ASN A 5 -13.43 -18.87 18.44
C ASN A 5 -12.13 -18.11 18.76
N LEU A 6 -12.25 -16.83 19.15
CA LEU A 6 -11.16 -15.94 19.58
C LEU A 6 -10.60 -16.33 20.96
N GLY A 7 -10.58 -17.64 21.27
CA GLY A 7 -10.22 -18.16 22.59
C GLY A 7 -8.99 -17.44 23.14
N VAL A 8 -9.16 -16.87 24.33
CA VAL A 8 -8.21 -16.03 25.11
C VAL A 8 -8.31 -14.50 24.92
N LEU A 9 -8.90 -13.95 23.86
CA LEU A 9 -9.18 -12.50 23.77
C LEU A 9 -10.53 -12.09 24.39
N SER A 10 -11.25 -13.03 25.01
CA SER A 10 -12.63 -12.85 25.43
C SER A 10 -12.81 -12.00 26.68
N GLU A 11 -11.78 -11.82 27.52
CA GLU A 11 -11.94 -11.16 28.83
C GLU A 11 -10.66 -10.43 29.23
N GLY A 12 -10.53 -9.17 28.83
CA GLY A 12 -9.48 -8.27 29.31
C GLY A 12 -8.75 -7.53 28.20
N SER A 13 -8.45 -6.25 28.45
CA SER A 13 -7.52 -5.46 27.64
C SER A 13 -6.15 -6.14 27.65
N CYS A 14 -5.82 -6.83 26.57
CA CYS A 14 -4.50 -7.42 26.36
C CYS A 14 -3.50 -6.30 26.08
N SER A 15 -2.38 -6.26 26.80
CA SER A 15 -1.33 -5.27 26.52
C SER A 15 -0.60 -5.57 25.20
N GLU A 16 0.08 -4.57 24.62
CA GLU A 16 0.87 -4.77 23.39
C GLU A 16 1.96 -5.84 23.58
N ASP A 17 2.61 -5.84 24.75
CA ASP A 17 3.64 -6.81 25.13
C ASP A 17 3.06 -8.23 25.25
N GLU A 18 1.85 -8.37 25.81
CA GLU A 18 1.16 -9.66 25.89
C GLU A 18 0.77 -10.18 24.50
N LEU A 19 0.30 -9.31 23.59
CA LEU A 19 0.00 -9.68 22.21
C LEU A 19 1.28 -10.10 21.45
N LEU A 20 2.40 -9.43 21.68
CA LEU A 20 3.68 -9.76 21.07
C LEU A 20 4.19 -11.13 21.56
N GLU A 21 4.13 -11.36 22.87
CA GLU A 21 4.53 -12.62 23.49
C GLU A 21 3.65 -13.78 22.99
N LYS A 22 2.34 -13.54 22.80
CA LYS A 22 1.44 -14.51 22.17
C LYS A 22 1.79 -14.78 20.71
N CYS A 23 2.25 -13.78 19.95
CA CYS A 23 2.74 -13.98 18.58
C CYS A 23 4.01 -14.85 18.55
N ILE A 24 4.93 -14.66 19.51
CA ILE A 24 6.15 -15.46 19.63
C ILE A 24 5.80 -16.91 19.98
N GLN A 25 4.86 -17.12 20.90
CA GLN A 25 4.37 -18.44 21.32
C GLN A 25 3.61 -19.20 20.22
N CYS A 26 3.22 -18.52 19.12
CA CYS A 26 2.65 -19.20 17.94
C CYS A 26 3.67 -20.05 17.18
N PHE A 27 4.98 -19.85 17.39
CA PHE A 27 6.04 -20.59 16.71
C PHE A 27 6.59 -21.73 17.59
N ASP A 28 6.91 -22.86 16.97
CA ASP A 28 7.60 -23.96 17.62
C ASP A 28 9.12 -23.78 17.65
N SER A 29 9.78 -24.60 18.48
CA SER A 29 11.23 -24.70 18.54
C SER A 29 11.90 -25.10 17.22
N ALA A 30 11.14 -25.53 16.21
CA ALA A 30 11.59 -25.83 14.85
C ALA A 30 11.21 -24.73 13.84
N GLY A 31 10.63 -23.60 14.28
CA GLY A 31 10.18 -22.47 13.46
C GLY A 31 8.82 -22.66 12.76
N SER A 32 8.10 -23.75 13.00
CA SER A 32 6.77 -24.02 12.44
C SER A 32 5.64 -23.51 13.32
N LEU A 33 4.53 -23.09 12.69
CA LEU A 33 3.40 -22.47 13.39
C LEU A 33 2.55 -23.52 14.14
N ARG A 34 2.49 -23.46 15.48
CA ARG A 34 1.90 -24.50 16.35
C ARG A 34 0.37 -24.58 16.25
N ARG A 35 -0.33 -23.44 16.17
CA ARG A 35 -1.76 -23.29 15.85
C ARG A 35 -2.15 -21.81 15.92
N GLY A 36 -3.02 -21.35 15.02
CA GLY A 36 -3.67 -20.03 15.14
C GLY A 36 -3.07 -18.88 14.34
N ASP A 37 -2.85 -19.09 13.04
CA ASP A 37 -2.42 -18.04 12.07
C ASP A 37 -3.32 -16.79 12.09
N HIS A 38 -4.57 -16.92 12.52
CA HIS A 38 -5.50 -15.80 12.63
C HIS A 38 -5.09 -14.75 13.68
N ILE A 39 -4.50 -15.15 14.81
CA ILE A 39 -4.01 -14.20 15.83
C ILE A 39 -2.80 -13.45 15.29
N LEU A 40 -1.85 -14.19 14.70
CA LEU A 40 -0.66 -13.61 14.09
C LEU A 40 -1.04 -12.66 12.95
N LYS A 41 -1.94 -13.06 12.05
CA LYS A 41 -2.45 -12.20 10.97
C LYS A 41 -3.16 -10.97 11.52
N MET A 42 -4.02 -11.12 12.52
CA MET A 42 -4.73 -10.00 13.13
C MET A 42 -3.77 -9.00 13.77
N VAL A 43 -2.80 -9.47 14.56
CA VAL A 43 -1.79 -8.60 15.18
C VAL A 43 -0.93 -7.96 14.10
N LEU A 44 -0.46 -8.70 13.08
CA LEU A 44 0.37 -8.14 12.01
C LEU A 44 -0.40 -7.18 11.08
N THR A 45 -1.71 -7.32 10.89
CA THR A 45 -2.50 -6.35 10.11
C THR A 45 -2.90 -5.13 10.94
N MET A 46 -3.17 -5.33 12.23
CA MET A 46 -3.68 -4.29 13.12
C MET A 46 -2.61 -3.61 13.99
N HIS A 47 -1.37 -4.12 14.08
CA HIS A 47 -0.28 -3.49 14.87
C HIS A 47 -0.08 -2.04 14.47
N SER A 48 -0.23 -1.77 13.18
CA SER A 48 -0.13 -0.43 12.63
C SER A 48 -1.13 0.49 13.34
N TRP A 49 -2.37 0.07 13.58
CA TRP A 49 -3.41 0.84 14.27
C TRP A 49 -3.05 1.18 15.73
N TYR A 50 -2.29 0.32 16.42
CA TYR A 50 -1.79 0.59 17.78
C TYR A 50 -0.57 1.51 17.77
N GLN A 51 0.21 1.50 16.69
CA GLN A 51 1.48 2.22 16.54
C GLN A 51 1.36 3.76 16.50
N GLU A 52 0.15 4.32 16.34
CA GLU A 52 -0.05 5.78 16.45
C GLU A 52 -0.18 6.28 17.90
N ALA A 53 -0.31 5.36 18.87
CA ALA A 53 -0.01 5.67 20.27
C ALA A 53 1.50 5.86 20.50
N ALA A 54 2.35 5.25 19.64
CA ALA A 54 3.81 5.34 19.68
C ALA A 54 4.36 6.49 18.82
N LYS A 55 3.91 7.74 19.09
CA LYS A 55 4.66 8.94 18.66
C LYS A 55 6.10 8.97 19.20
N ASP A 56 6.42 8.08 20.14
CA ASP A 56 7.78 7.78 20.62
C ASP A 56 8.68 7.05 19.59
N ALA A 57 8.13 6.54 18.47
CA ALA A 57 8.89 5.83 17.42
C ALA A 57 9.68 6.75 16.46
N GLN A 58 9.67 8.07 16.67
CA GLN A 58 10.42 9.03 15.85
C GLN A 58 11.94 8.81 15.93
N GLU A 59 12.45 8.41 17.09
CA GLU A 59 13.88 8.12 17.29
C GLU A 59 14.33 6.88 16.51
N LEU A 60 13.46 5.86 16.39
CA LEU A 60 13.75 4.62 15.67
C LEU A 60 13.78 4.86 14.14
N ARG A 61 12.87 5.70 13.62
CA ARG A 61 12.89 6.15 12.21
C ARG A 61 14.14 6.96 11.88
N GLN A 62 14.56 7.87 12.77
CA GLN A 62 15.79 8.64 12.57
C GLN A 62 17.02 7.73 12.50
N LEU A 63 17.11 6.70 13.36
CA LEU A 63 18.18 5.70 13.29
C LEU A 63 18.17 4.89 11.99
N GLN A 64 17.00 4.48 11.50
CA GLN A 64 16.84 3.76 10.23
C GLN A 64 17.30 4.59 9.02
N ILE A 65 17.02 5.90 9.02
CA ILE A 65 17.48 6.82 7.98
C ILE A 65 19.02 6.91 8.00
N CYS A 66 19.65 6.98 9.18
CA CYS A 66 21.11 6.96 9.30
C CYS A 66 21.73 5.65 8.75
N TYR A 67 21.12 4.49 9.02
CA TYR A 67 21.58 3.21 8.47
C TYR A 67 21.48 3.15 6.95
N LEU A 68 20.40 3.68 6.37
CA LEU A 68 20.19 3.70 4.92
C LEU A 68 21.24 4.58 4.21
N VAL A 69 21.48 5.80 4.73
CA VAL A 69 22.49 6.71 4.17
C VAL A 69 23.89 6.10 4.26
N ARG A 70 24.22 5.46 5.38
CA ARG A 70 25.49 4.73 5.54
C ARG A 70 25.61 3.56 4.58
N TYR A 71 24.58 2.73 4.45
CA TYR A 71 24.56 1.60 3.51
C TYR A 71 24.81 2.08 2.08
N TRP A 72 24.13 3.14 1.66
CA TRP A 72 24.27 3.69 0.32
C TRP A 72 25.67 4.26 0.05
N LEU A 73 26.25 5.01 0.99
CA LEU A 73 27.65 5.48 0.93
C LEU A 73 28.65 4.33 0.81
N THR A 74 28.38 3.20 1.48
CA THR A 74 29.27 2.03 1.48
C THR A 74 29.18 1.25 0.17
N HIS A 75 27.99 1.17 -0.43
CA HIS A 75 27.75 0.36 -1.65
C HIS A 75 27.88 1.14 -2.96
N HIS A 76 27.83 2.49 -2.94
CA HIS A 76 27.90 3.33 -4.14
C HIS A 76 28.82 4.56 -3.99
N PRO A 77 30.10 4.39 -3.64
CA PRO A 77 31.04 5.50 -3.47
C PRO A 77 31.32 6.28 -4.76
N GLU A 78 31.15 5.66 -5.93
CA GLU A 78 31.36 6.30 -7.24
C GLU A 78 30.29 7.34 -7.55
N ALA A 79 29.06 7.16 -7.06
CA ALA A 79 27.95 8.10 -7.28
C ALA A 79 28.15 9.42 -6.52
N VAL A 80 28.80 9.36 -5.35
CA VAL A 80 29.15 10.55 -4.57
C VAL A 80 30.34 11.29 -5.19
N ARG A 81 31.29 10.57 -5.79
CA ARG A 81 32.47 11.19 -6.43
C ARG A 81 32.15 11.93 -7.74
N GLN A 82 31.07 11.55 -8.43
CA GLN A 82 30.67 12.18 -9.70
C GLN A 82 29.85 13.47 -9.50
N GLU A 83 29.27 13.68 -8.31
CA GLU A 83 28.34 14.78 -8.03
C GLU A 83 28.77 15.57 -6.77
N PRO A 84 29.50 16.68 -6.91
CA PRO A 84 30.01 17.45 -5.76
C PRO A 84 28.89 18.05 -4.89
N HIS A 85 27.71 18.33 -5.46
CA HIS A 85 26.55 18.79 -4.71
C HIS A 85 25.99 17.72 -3.76
N LEU A 86 26.14 16.44 -4.13
CA LEU A 86 25.68 15.33 -3.31
C LEU A 86 26.56 15.13 -2.07
N GLU A 87 27.88 15.33 -2.22
CA GLU A 87 28.83 15.31 -1.10
C GLU A 87 28.54 16.42 -0.08
N GLU A 88 28.16 17.61 -0.53
CA GLU A 88 27.76 18.73 0.33
C GLU A 88 26.47 18.43 1.11
N VAL A 89 25.46 17.85 0.43
CA VAL A 89 24.18 17.47 1.06
C VAL A 89 24.38 16.37 2.10
N ILE A 90 25.20 15.36 1.81
CA ILE A 90 25.55 14.29 2.74
C ILE A 90 26.32 14.86 3.94
N SER A 91 27.25 15.79 3.71
CA SER A 91 28.01 16.45 4.77
C SER A 91 27.10 17.26 5.70
N ARG A 92 26.14 18.00 5.15
CA ARG A 92 25.13 18.75 5.92
C ARG A 92 24.19 17.83 6.70
N PHE A 93 23.80 16.69 6.11
CA PHE A 93 23.01 15.67 6.78
C PHE A 93 23.75 15.13 8.02
N TRP A 94 25.00 14.71 7.89
CA TRP A 94 25.78 14.21 9.02
C TRP A 94 26.12 15.30 10.05
N ALA A 95 26.25 16.56 9.64
CA ALA A 95 26.41 17.69 10.57
C ALA A 95 25.15 17.89 11.43
N THR A 96 23.97 17.73 10.84
CA THR A 96 22.68 17.81 11.55
C THR A 96 22.54 16.63 12.54
N VAL A 97 22.89 15.41 12.11
CA VAL A 97 22.92 14.22 12.97
C VAL A 97 23.95 14.36 14.11
N ALA A 98 25.06 15.08 13.90
CA ALA A 98 26.05 15.32 14.94
C ALA A 98 25.57 16.33 16.01
N GLN A 99 24.77 17.33 15.61
CA GLN A 99 24.23 18.33 16.54
C GLN A 99 23.01 17.81 17.31
N GLU A 100 22.10 17.11 16.62
CA GLU A 100 20.79 16.73 17.17
C GLU A 100 20.68 15.23 17.54
N GLY A 101 21.64 14.40 17.12
CA GLY A 101 21.55 12.94 17.23
C GLY A 101 21.99 12.33 18.56
N ASN A 102 21.43 11.15 18.84
CA ASN A 102 21.68 10.33 20.02
C ASN A 102 23.05 9.60 19.93
N LEU A 103 23.60 9.09 21.04
CA LEU A 103 24.96 8.51 21.10
C LEU A 103 25.21 7.39 20.05
N ALA A 104 24.19 6.58 19.74
CA ALA A 104 24.26 5.52 18.71
C ALA A 104 24.29 6.05 17.26
N GLN A 105 23.77 7.24 17.01
CA GLN A 105 23.81 7.90 15.69
C GLN A 105 25.16 8.61 15.49
N LYS A 106 25.75 9.13 16.58
CA LYS A 106 27.08 9.74 16.59
C LYS A 106 28.20 8.72 16.33
N SER A 107 28.09 7.50 16.88
CA SER A 107 29.06 6.42 16.63
C SER A 107 29.01 5.86 15.20
N LEU A 108 27.88 6.03 14.48
CA LEU A 108 27.73 5.58 13.08
C LEU A 108 28.65 6.35 12.12
N ARG A 109 28.92 7.63 12.42
CA ARG A 109 29.80 8.51 11.65
C ARG A 109 31.26 8.04 11.69
N ASP A 110 31.73 7.59 12.85
CA ASP A 110 33.12 7.19 13.04
C ASP A 110 33.47 5.92 12.27
N ALA A 111 32.50 5.02 12.06
CA ALA A 111 32.66 3.79 11.29
C ALA A 111 32.57 3.99 9.77
N SER A 112 32.19 5.16 9.25
CA SER A 112 32.10 5.45 7.80
C SER A 112 33.45 5.77 7.16
N ASN A 113 34.46 6.13 7.97
CA ASN A 113 35.79 6.48 7.47
C ASN A 113 36.65 5.26 7.06
N LEU A 114 36.11 4.04 7.11
CA LEU A 114 36.90 2.80 7.03
C LEU A 114 36.65 1.91 5.80
N LEU A 115 35.77 2.26 4.86
CA LEU A 115 35.43 1.36 3.75
C LEU A 115 35.72 1.97 2.36
N SER A 116 36.84 1.54 1.80
CA SER A 116 37.32 1.80 0.42
C SER A 116 36.80 0.71 -0.56
N PRO A 117 36.73 0.96 -1.88
CA PRO A 117 35.74 0.39 -2.79
C PRO A 117 36.25 -0.82 -3.61
N ARG A 118 35.49 -1.94 -3.65
CA ARG A 118 35.58 -2.93 -4.74
C ARG A 118 34.42 -3.94 -4.73
N GLY A 119 33.54 -3.91 -5.73
CA GLY A 119 32.65 -5.06 -6.05
C GLY A 119 31.56 -4.74 -7.10
N PRO A 120 31.23 -5.66 -8.03
CA PRO A 120 30.62 -5.34 -9.33
C PRO A 120 29.08 -5.33 -9.30
N GLY A 121 28.49 -4.47 -10.14
CA GLY A 121 27.04 -4.18 -10.17
C GLY A 121 26.16 -5.25 -10.84
N PRO A 122 24.81 -5.15 -10.71
CA PRO A 122 23.86 -6.15 -11.16
C PRO A 122 23.32 -5.93 -12.59
N PRO A 123 22.81 -6.99 -13.27
CA PRO A 123 22.36 -6.96 -14.67
C PRO A 123 20.88 -6.50 -14.85
N PRO A 124 20.41 -6.22 -16.09
CA PRO A 124 19.10 -5.59 -16.34
C PRO A 124 17.90 -6.55 -16.37
N LEU A 125 16.72 -6.00 -16.07
CA LEU A 125 15.40 -6.65 -16.01
C LEU A 125 14.84 -7.01 -17.40
N MET A 126 14.36 -8.25 -17.54
CA MET A 126 13.68 -8.78 -18.74
C MET A 126 12.18 -8.42 -18.77
N SER A 127 11.69 -8.20 -19.99
CA SER A 127 10.30 -7.88 -20.36
C SER A 127 9.37 -9.11 -20.27
N SER A 128 8.12 -8.92 -19.84
CA SER A 128 7.11 -10.00 -19.76
C SER A 128 6.47 -10.33 -21.12
N PRO A 129 6.19 -11.61 -21.43
CA PRO A 129 5.55 -12.02 -22.69
C PRO A 129 4.04 -12.36 -22.56
N GLY A 130 3.27 -12.03 -23.60
CA GLY A 130 2.14 -12.86 -24.07
C GLY A 130 0.72 -12.54 -23.59
N LEU A 131 0.02 -11.61 -24.25
CA LEU A 131 -1.46 -11.52 -24.26
C LEU A 131 -1.97 -11.66 -25.70
N SER A 132 -2.28 -12.89 -26.10
CA SER A 132 -2.86 -13.21 -27.41
C SER A 132 -4.38 -13.40 -27.35
N LYS A 133 -5.07 -12.87 -28.38
CA LYS A 133 -6.52 -12.86 -28.69
C LYS A 133 -7.36 -11.70 -28.11
N LYS A 134 -7.25 -10.53 -28.75
CA LYS A 134 -8.20 -9.42 -28.58
C LYS A 134 -9.51 -9.71 -29.34
N ARG A 135 -10.58 -10.05 -28.64
CA ARG A 135 -11.96 -10.13 -29.18
C ARG A 135 -12.40 -8.71 -29.57
N LYS A 136 -12.95 -8.54 -30.79
CA LYS A 136 -13.49 -7.25 -31.24
C LYS A 136 -14.79 -6.97 -30.49
N VAL A 137 -14.73 -6.06 -29.51
CA VAL A 137 -15.91 -5.57 -28.78
C VAL A 137 -16.36 -4.27 -29.44
N SER A 138 -17.66 -4.13 -29.69
CA SER A 138 -18.23 -2.85 -30.14
C SER A 138 -18.08 -1.82 -29.02
N LEU A 139 -17.41 -0.70 -29.31
CA LEU A 139 -17.24 0.39 -28.35
C LEU A 139 -18.51 1.24 -28.18
N LEU A 140 -19.55 0.98 -28.98
CA LEU A 140 -20.81 1.71 -28.91
C LEU A 140 -21.71 1.09 -27.84
N PHE A 141 -22.08 1.90 -26.84
CA PHE A 141 -22.97 1.53 -25.75
C PHE A 141 -24.25 0.86 -26.25
N ASP A 142 -24.84 1.34 -27.34
CA ASP A 142 -26.11 0.83 -27.87
C ASP A 142 -26.01 -0.64 -28.32
N HIS A 143 -24.86 -1.06 -28.83
CA HIS A 143 -24.63 -2.42 -29.33
C HIS A 143 -23.91 -3.34 -28.34
N LEU A 144 -23.43 -2.80 -27.22
CA LEU A 144 -22.75 -3.58 -26.20
C LEU A 144 -23.78 -4.42 -25.42
N GLU A 145 -23.51 -5.72 -25.27
CA GLU A 145 -24.36 -6.60 -24.48
C GLU A 145 -24.32 -6.19 -23.00
N THR A 146 -25.45 -6.36 -22.29
CA THR A 146 -25.56 -5.96 -20.88
C THR A 146 -24.57 -6.73 -20.00
N GLN A 147 -24.40 -8.03 -20.26
CA GLN A 147 -23.44 -8.89 -19.58
C GLN A 147 -21.99 -8.45 -19.82
N GLU A 148 -21.62 -8.13 -21.06
CA GLU A 148 -20.27 -7.65 -21.37
C GLU A 148 -20.00 -6.30 -20.69
N LEU A 149 -20.97 -5.39 -20.67
CA LEU A 149 -20.84 -4.12 -19.94
C LEU A 149 -20.65 -4.34 -18.44
N ALA A 150 -21.44 -5.23 -17.82
CA ALA A 150 -21.29 -5.59 -16.41
C ALA A 150 -19.89 -6.16 -16.11
N GLN A 151 -19.39 -7.05 -16.97
CA GLN A 151 -18.04 -7.63 -16.83
C GLN A 151 -16.95 -6.56 -16.92
N HIS A 152 -17.06 -5.61 -17.84
CA HIS A 152 -16.07 -4.53 -17.96
C HIS A 152 -16.12 -3.58 -16.75
N LEU A 153 -17.30 -3.21 -16.26
CA LEU A 153 -17.45 -2.39 -15.05
C LEU A 153 -16.86 -3.11 -13.83
N THR A 154 -17.17 -4.41 -13.68
CA THR A 154 -16.61 -5.26 -12.62
C THR A 154 -15.09 -5.31 -12.70
N TYR A 155 -14.53 -5.46 -13.89
CA TYR A 155 -13.08 -5.49 -14.07
C TYR A 155 -12.43 -4.15 -13.69
N LEU A 156 -13.03 -3.02 -14.08
CA LEU A 156 -12.53 -1.69 -13.71
C LEU A 156 -12.57 -1.48 -12.19
N GLU A 157 -13.68 -1.83 -11.56
CA GLU A 157 -13.84 -1.73 -10.10
C GLU A 157 -12.85 -2.65 -9.38
N PHE A 158 -12.69 -3.89 -9.82
CA PHE A 158 -11.73 -4.83 -9.26
C PHE A 158 -10.30 -4.32 -9.35
N ARG A 159 -9.89 -3.78 -10.52
CA ARG A 159 -8.55 -3.20 -10.70
C ARG A 159 -8.33 -2.00 -9.79
N SER A 160 -9.35 -1.17 -9.60
CA SER A 160 -9.28 -0.04 -8.66
C SER A 160 -9.20 -0.52 -7.21
N PHE A 161 -9.99 -1.53 -6.85
CA PHE A 161 -10.03 -2.11 -5.51
C PHE A 161 -8.70 -2.77 -5.12
N GLN A 162 -8.06 -3.47 -6.07
CA GLN A 162 -6.75 -4.10 -5.85
C GLN A 162 -5.64 -3.10 -5.50
N ALA A 163 -5.78 -1.83 -5.89
CA ALA A 163 -4.80 -0.80 -5.55
C ALA A 163 -4.95 -0.28 -4.11
N ILE A 164 -6.09 -0.54 -3.44
CA ILE A 164 -6.37 -0.06 -2.09
C ILE A 164 -5.57 -0.87 -1.08
N THR A 165 -4.76 -0.19 -0.28
CA THR A 165 -3.95 -0.82 0.76
C THR A 165 -4.62 -0.71 2.13
N PRO A 166 -4.27 -1.59 3.10
CA PRO A 166 -4.71 -1.42 4.49
C PRO A 166 -4.30 -0.07 5.12
N GLN A 167 -3.21 0.54 4.64
CA GLN A 167 -2.79 1.87 5.09
C GLN A 167 -3.75 2.97 4.61
N ASP A 168 -4.27 2.86 3.39
CA ASP A 168 -5.30 3.79 2.88
C ASP A 168 -6.58 3.70 3.72
N LEU A 169 -7.01 2.49 4.07
CA LEU A 169 -8.20 2.28 4.91
C LEU A 169 -8.00 2.84 6.32
N ARG A 170 -6.83 2.63 6.92
CA ARG A 170 -6.48 3.23 8.22
C ARG A 170 -6.47 4.76 8.13
N GLY A 171 -5.80 5.32 7.12
CA GLY A 171 -5.73 6.76 6.89
C GLY A 171 -7.13 7.37 6.79
N TYR A 172 -8.01 6.75 6.02
CA TYR A 172 -9.40 7.14 5.91
C TYR A 172 -10.16 7.12 7.25
N VAL A 173 -10.03 6.04 8.02
CA VAL A 173 -10.75 5.90 9.31
C VAL A 173 -10.27 6.94 10.33
N LEU A 174 -8.98 7.24 10.36
CA LEU A 174 -8.41 8.21 11.31
C LEU A 174 -8.66 9.67 10.91
N GLN A 175 -8.59 9.97 9.61
CA GLN A 175 -8.76 11.33 9.10
C GLN A 175 -10.23 11.67 8.81
N GLY A 176 -11.11 10.66 8.71
CA GLY A 176 -12.52 10.81 8.33
C GLY A 176 -12.71 11.26 6.88
N SER A 177 -11.68 11.17 6.04
CA SER A 177 -11.66 11.68 4.67
C SER A 177 -10.78 10.83 3.78
N VAL A 178 -11.15 10.70 2.50
CA VAL A 178 -10.35 9.99 1.49
C VAL A 178 -9.15 10.82 0.99
N ARG A 179 -9.08 12.11 1.36
CA ARG A 179 -7.98 12.99 0.94
C ARG A 179 -6.66 12.48 1.53
N GLY A 180 -5.67 12.30 0.67
CA GLY A 180 -4.36 11.74 1.06
C GLY A 180 -4.25 10.22 0.89
N CYS A 181 -5.33 9.55 0.51
CA CYS A 181 -5.35 8.12 0.19
C CYS A 181 -5.64 7.94 -1.32
N PRO A 182 -4.63 8.07 -2.21
CA PRO A 182 -4.85 8.21 -3.65
C PRO A 182 -5.56 7.00 -4.28
N ALA A 183 -5.31 5.79 -3.79
CA ALA A 183 -5.97 4.58 -4.30
C ALA A 183 -7.46 4.54 -3.91
N LEU A 184 -7.78 4.90 -2.66
CA LEU A 184 -9.15 4.95 -2.16
C LEU A 184 -9.94 6.11 -2.79
N GLU A 185 -9.33 7.29 -2.90
CA GLU A 185 -9.90 8.44 -3.59
C GLU A 185 -10.18 8.12 -5.06
N GLY A 186 -9.24 7.44 -5.74
CA GLY A 186 -9.43 6.96 -7.11
C GLY A 186 -10.60 5.98 -7.23
N SER A 187 -10.76 5.06 -6.29
CA SER A 187 -11.87 4.09 -6.27
C SER A 187 -13.22 4.77 -6.05
N VAL A 188 -13.33 5.68 -5.08
CA VAL A 188 -14.55 6.48 -4.88
C VAL A 188 -14.84 7.36 -6.10
N GLY A 189 -13.80 7.95 -6.68
CA GLY A 189 -13.88 8.72 -7.92
C GLY A 189 -14.41 7.91 -9.10
N LEU A 190 -13.99 6.65 -9.24
CA LEU A 190 -14.48 5.72 -10.25
C LEU A 190 -15.97 5.44 -10.07
N SER A 191 -16.42 5.08 -8.86
CA SER A 191 -17.84 4.80 -8.58
C SER A 191 -18.74 6.02 -8.84
N ASN A 192 -18.27 7.21 -8.45
CA ASN A 192 -18.95 8.48 -8.75
C ASN A 192 -19.00 8.77 -10.26
N SER A 193 -17.92 8.45 -10.98
CA SER A 193 -17.84 8.63 -12.43
C SER A 193 -18.78 7.69 -13.18
N VAL A 194 -18.90 6.42 -12.75
CA VAL A 194 -19.86 5.46 -13.29
C VAL A 194 -21.30 5.95 -13.04
N SER A 195 -21.61 6.40 -11.82
CA SER A 195 -22.93 6.94 -11.49
C SER A 195 -23.30 8.15 -12.35
N ARG A 196 -22.37 9.10 -12.52
CA ARG A 196 -22.55 10.26 -13.40
C ARG A 196 -22.67 9.84 -14.87
N TRP A 197 -21.88 8.87 -15.31
CA TRP A 197 -21.95 8.35 -16.67
C TRP A 197 -23.32 7.75 -16.98
N VAL A 198 -23.90 6.95 -16.08
CA VAL A 198 -25.28 6.43 -16.20
C VAL A 198 -26.28 7.58 -16.33
N GLN A 199 -26.20 8.58 -15.46
CA GLN A 199 -27.08 9.76 -15.50
C GLN A 199 -27.00 10.50 -16.84
N VAL A 200 -25.78 10.79 -17.31
CA VAL A 200 -25.55 11.47 -18.58
C VAL A 200 -26.02 10.61 -19.76
N MET A 201 -25.78 9.31 -19.74
CA MET A 201 -26.23 8.39 -20.80
C MET A 201 -27.75 8.37 -20.94
N VAL A 202 -28.48 8.38 -19.82
CA VAL A 202 -29.95 8.48 -19.83
C VAL A 202 -30.36 9.87 -20.33
N LEU A 203 -29.86 10.95 -19.74
CA LEU A 203 -30.27 12.32 -20.08
C LEU A 203 -29.87 12.76 -21.51
N SER A 204 -28.87 12.11 -22.10
CA SER A 204 -28.44 12.37 -23.48
C SER A 204 -29.49 12.01 -24.54
N ARG A 205 -30.48 11.16 -24.20
CA ARG A 205 -31.53 10.78 -25.15
C ARG A 205 -32.64 11.83 -25.22
N PRO A 206 -33.00 12.32 -26.42
CA PRO A 206 -33.96 13.41 -26.59
C PRO A 206 -35.39 13.01 -26.20
N GLY A 207 -35.79 11.76 -26.48
CA GLY A 207 -37.16 11.29 -26.25
C GLY A 207 -37.35 10.50 -24.95
N PRO A 208 -38.51 10.61 -24.27
CA PRO A 208 -38.79 9.88 -23.03
C PRO A 208 -38.75 8.35 -23.20
N VAL A 209 -39.22 7.83 -24.34
CA VAL A 209 -39.19 6.38 -24.64
C VAL A 209 -37.75 5.88 -24.76
N GLN A 210 -36.87 6.64 -25.42
CA GLN A 210 -35.45 6.28 -25.56
C GLN A 210 -34.73 6.33 -24.20
N ARG A 211 -35.07 7.31 -23.35
CA ARG A 211 -34.58 7.35 -21.96
C ARG A 211 -34.98 6.12 -21.17
N ALA A 212 -36.24 5.69 -21.30
CA ALA A 212 -36.75 4.48 -20.65
C ALA A 212 -36.01 3.22 -21.14
N GLN A 213 -35.71 3.10 -22.45
CA GLN A 213 -34.93 1.99 -23.00
C GLN A 213 -33.50 1.93 -22.44
N VAL A 214 -32.84 3.09 -22.30
CA VAL A 214 -31.49 3.15 -21.70
C VAL A 214 -31.53 2.80 -20.21
N LEU A 215 -32.55 3.26 -19.48
CA LEU A 215 -32.77 2.88 -18.08
C LEU A 215 -32.99 1.37 -17.94
N ASP A 216 -33.86 0.80 -18.76
CA ASP A 216 -34.14 -0.64 -18.77
C ASP A 216 -32.86 -1.44 -19.05
N LYS A 217 -32.04 -0.99 -20.01
CA LYS A 217 -30.73 -1.60 -20.28
C LYS A 217 -29.81 -1.54 -19.06
N PHE A 218 -29.73 -0.42 -18.34
CA PHE A 218 -28.93 -0.33 -17.12
C PHE A 218 -29.48 -1.18 -15.96
N ILE A 219 -30.80 -1.37 -15.86
CA ILE A 219 -31.40 -2.31 -14.90
C ILE A 219 -30.90 -3.73 -15.20
N HIS A 220 -30.91 -4.15 -16.47
CA HIS A 220 -30.39 -5.46 -16.88
C HIS A 220 -28.86 -5.61 -16.70
N VAL A 221 -28.10 -4.51 -16.70
CA VAL A 221 -26.66 -4.53 -16.38
C VAL A 221 -26.43 -4.73 -14.88
N ALA A 222 -27.36 -4.28 -14.04
CA ALA A 222 -27.25 -4.34 -12.59
C ALA A 222 -27.77 -5.67 -11.97
N GLN A 223 -28.53 -6.45 -12.74
CA GLN A 223 -29.04 -7.78 -12.36
C GLN A 223 -27.97 -8.86 -12.54
#